data_AF-A0A6N7XR98-F1
#
_entry.id   AF-A0A6N7XR98-F1
#
_cell.length_a   1.000
_cell.length_b   1.000
_cell.length_c   1.000
_cell.angle_alpha   90.00
_cell.angle_beta   90.00
_cell.angle_gamma   90.00
#
_symmetry.space_group_name_H-M   'P 1'
#
loop_
_entity.id
_entity.type
_entity.pdbx_description
1 polymer ?
#
loop_
_entity_poly.entity_id
_entity_poly.type
_entity_poly.pdbx_seq_one_letter_code
_entity_poly.pdbx_strand_id
1 'polypeptide(L)'
;MIYAKCIRESQIAKSASEFQKRQNEENHVYCIGQTTVSKNGFDILYCVPLNFIYDCLKYGRYIAIIDADDDSLEYPYKSSYMGLQRCTSEQLVINIMDSQDEQTIDYIFNEVGNADLVHDGYVHTLPDNIQKYFRKKQENC
;
A
#
# COMPACT_ATOMS: atom_id res chain seq x y z
N MET A 1 -4.47 -9.92 -8.56
CA MET A 1 -4.40 -8.45 -8.40
C MET A 1 -3.77 -8.15 -7.06
N ILE A 2 -2.83 -7.21 -6.97
CA ILE A 2 -2.12 -6.94 -5.71
C ILE A 2 -2.92 -5.97 -4.84
N TYR A 3 -2.95 -6.24 -3.53
CA TYR A 3 -3.46 -5.31 -2.52
C TYR A 3 -2.34 -4.68 -1.73
N ALA A 4 -2.54 -3.42 -1.37
CA ALA A 4 -1.57 -2.66 -0.63
C ALA A 4 -2.26 -1.68 0.32
N LYS A 5 -1.47 -1.11 1.23
CA LYS A 5 -1.93 -0.03 2.11
C LYS A 5 -0.81 0.93 2.45
N CYS A 6 -1.20 2.17 2.73
CA CYS A 6 -0.30 3.19 3.24
C CYS A 6 -0.18 3.10 4.77
N ILE A 7 1.05 3.14 5.28
CA ILE A 7 1.39 3.09 6.70
C ILE A 7 2.46 4.14 7.02
N ARG A 8 2.53 4.54 8.29
CA ARG A 8 3.53 5.49 8.79
C ARG A 8 4.81 4.76 9.18
N GLU A 9 5.93 5.49 9.18
CA GLU A 9 7.23 4.96 9.64
C GLU A 9 7.12 4.36 11.05
N SER A 10 6.41 5.06 11.94
CA SER A 10 6.18 4.64 13.33
C SER A 10 5.42 3.32 13.43
N GLN A 11 4.81 2.81 12.38
CA GLN A 11 4.10 1.54 12.36
C GLN A 11 4.96 0.40 11.83
N ILE A 12 6.19 0.67 11.37
CA ILE A 12 7.06 -0.35 10.79
C ILE A 12 7.95 -0.92 11.89
N ALA A 13 7.95 -2.24 12.04
CA ALA A 13 8.95 -2.97 12.81
C ALA A 13 10.02 -3.53 11.86
N LYS A 14 11.29 -3.43 12.26
CA LYS A 14 12.45 -3.82 11.44
C LYS A 14 12.85 -5.28 11.62
N SER A 15 12.20 -5.99 12.55
CA SER A 15 12.45 -7.41 12.80
C SER A 15 11.22 -8.08 13.42
N ALA A 16 11.14 -9.41 13.32
CA ALA A 16 10.08 -10.19 13.97
C ALA A 16 10.09 -10.01 15.51
N SER A 17 11.26 -9.89 16.14
CA SER A 17 11.36 -9.64 17.59
C SER A 17 10.79 -8.28 17.98
N GLU A 18 11.09 -7.24 17.20
CA GLU A 18 10.52 -5.91 17.41
C GLU A 18 9.00 -5.94 17.18
N PHE A 19 8.55 -6.58 16.10
CA PHE A 19 7.13 -6.74 15.79
C PHE A 19 6.36 -7.37 16.95
N GLN A 20 6.87 -8.45 17.54
CA GLN A 20 6.25 -9.13 18.69
C GLN A 20 6.16 -8.21 19.92
N LYS A 21 7.21 -7.45 20.22
CA LYS A 21 7.24 -6.54 21.38
C LYS A 21 6.23 -5.40 21.27
N ARG A 22 5.87 -5.02 20.04
CA ARG A 22 5.07 -3.82 19.74
C ARG A 22 3.60 -4.12 19.42
N GLN A 23 3.15 -5.37 19.52
CA GLN A 23 1.76 -5.76 19.22
C GLN A 23 0.73 -5.01 20.08
N ASN A 24 1.10 -4.61 21.31
CA ASN A 24 0.23 -3.93 22.26
C ASN A 24 0.25 -2.39 22.13
N GLU A 25 0.92 -1.82 21.13
CA GLU A 25 0.87 -0.37 20.89
C GLU A 25 -0.57 0.09 20.58
N GLU A 26 -0.83 1.39 20.50
CA GLU A 26 -2.16 1.88 20.08
C GLU A 26 -2.38 1.56 18.59
N ASN A 27 -1.43 1.97 17.74
CA ASN A 27 -1.49 1.74 16.30
C ASN A 27 -1.08 0.32 15.93
N HIS A 28 -1.65 -0.22 14.85
CA HIS A 28 -1.18 -1.48 14.27
C HIS A 28 0.27 -1.34 13.79
N VAL A 29 1.05 -2.38 14.05
CA VAL A 29 2.46 -2.49 13.64
C VAL A 29 2.55 -3.52 12.52
N TYR A 30 3.42 -3.27 11.55
CA TYR A 30 3.61 -4.08 10.35
C TYR A 30 5.08 -4.48 10.23
N CYS A 31 5.33 -5.71 9.80
CA CYS A 31 6.68 -6.24 9.56
C CYS A 31 6.63 -7.20 8.38
N ILE A 32 7.62 -7.10 7.50
CA ILE A 32 7.78 -8.02 6.36
C ILE A 32 7.82 -9.46 6.87
N GLY A 33 7.04 -10.34 6.22
CA GLY A 33 6.90 -11.75 6.54
C GLY A 33 6.09 -12.05 7.82
N GLN A 34 5.40 -11.07 8.40
CA GLN A 34 4.57 -11.27 9.59
C GLN A 34 3.10 -10.91 9.31
N THR A 35 2.20 -11.60 10.00
CA THR A 35 0.75 -11.34 9.95
C THR A 35 0.37 -10.32 11.01
N THR A 36 -0.14 -9.17 10.57
CA THR A 36 -0.75 -8.18 11.46
C THR A 36 -2.19 -8.58 11.72
N VAL A 37 -2.60 -8.56 12.99
CA VAL A 37 -3.95 -8.97 13.42
C VAL A 37 -4.70 -7.77 14.00
N SER A 38 -6.00 -7.67 13.71
CA SER A 38 -6.93 -6.74 14.35
C SER A 38 -6.90 -6.95 15.86
N LYS A 39 -6.77 -5.86 16.63
CA LYS A 39 -6.52 -5.95 18.07
C LYS A 39 -7.71 -6.43 18.87
N ASN A 40 -8.94 -6.26 18.38
CA ASN A 40 -10.14 -6.68 19.12
C ASN A 40 -11.31 -7.12 18.24
N GLY A 41 -11.10 -7.41 16.95
CA GLY A 41 -12.21 -7.72 16.01
C GLY A 41 -13.13 -6.53 15.71
N PHE A 42 -12.89 -5.39 16.35
CA PHE A 42 -13.62 -4.13 16.13
C PHE A 42 -12.86 -3.17 15.19
N ASP A 43 -11.53 -3.29 15.10
CA ASP A 43 -10.67 -2.50 14.22
C ASP A 43 -10.27 -3.29 12.99
N ILE A 44 -11.02 -3.14 11.91
CA ILE A 44 -10.78 -3.86 10.66
C ILE A 44 -9.52 -3.31 9.98
N LEU A 45 -8.66 -4.20 9.49
CA LEU A 45 -7.52 -3.85 8.66
C LEU A 45 -7.98 -3.62 7.22
N TYR A 46 -7.77 -2.40 6.74
CA TYR A 46 -8.09 -2.03 5.36
C TYR A 46 -6.85 -2.12 4.44
N CYS A 47 -7.06 -2.60 3.23
CA CYS A 47 -6.15 -2.44 2.09
C CYS A 47 -6.95 -2.15 0.82
N VAL A 48 -6.29 -1.64 -0.22
CA VAL A 48 -6.88 -1.27 -1.51
C VAL A 48 -6.11 -1.96 -2.65
N PRO A 49 -6.71 -2.11 -3.83
CA PRO A 49 -5.95 -2.54 -5.01
C PRO A 49 -4.78 -1.60 -5.29
N LEU A 50 -3.66 -2.15 -5.73
CA LEU A 50 -2.39 -1.43 -5.90
C LEU A 50 -2.52 -0.19 -6.78
N ASN A 51 -3.36 -0.22 -7.82
CA ASN A 51 -3.54 0.91 -8.73
C ASN A 51 -4.16 2.17 -8.06
N PHE A 52 -4.76 2.03 -6.88
CA PHE A 52 -5.29 3.15 -6.08
C PHE A 52 -4.37 3.58 -4.93
N ILE A 53 -3.17 3.00 -4.80
CA ILE A 53 -2.36 3.21 -3.58
C ILE A 53 -2.00 4.69 -3.34
N TYR A 54 -1.82 5.47 -4.40
CA TYR A 54 -1.54 6.90 -4.30
C TYR A 54 -2.72 7.73 -3.79
N ASP A 55 -3.95 7.24 -3.87
CA ASP A 55 -5.11 7.89 -3.23
C ASP A 55 -5.07 7.77 -1.70
N CYS A 56 -4.20 6.90 -1.18
CA CYS A 56 -4.10 6.56 0.24
C CYS A 56 -2.88 7.17 0.95
N LEU A 57 -2.00 7.92 0.26
CA LEU A 57 -0.77 8.46 0.89
C LEU A 57 -1.03 9.37 2.10
N LYS A 58 -2.22 9.98 2.21
CA LYS A 58 -2.64 10.73 3.41
C LYS A 58 -2.56 9.91 4.72
N TYR A 59 -2.61 8.58 4.64
CA TYR A 59 -2.53 7.69 5.80
C TYR A 59 -1.08 7.35 6.19
N GLY A 60 -0.13 7.49 5.26
CA GLY A 60 1.28 7.23 5.51
C GLY A 60 2.10 7.17 4.22
N ARG A 61 3.39 7.47 4.35
CA ARG A 61 4.35 7.50 3.23
C ARG A 61 4.74 6.11 2.75
N TYR A 62 4.77 5.11 3.62
CA TYR A 62 5.23 3.77 3.26
C TYR A 62 4.08 2.93 2.74
N ILE A 63 4.36 2.06 1.79
CA ILE A 63 3.39 1.18 1.13
C ILE A 63 3.70 -0.25 1.56
N ALA A 64 2.79 -0.87 2.32
CA ALA A 64 2.85 -2.29 2.63
C ALA A 64 2.07 -3.09 1.58
N ILE A 65 2.72 -4.08 0.98
CA ILE A 65 2.10 -5.07 0.08
C ILE A 65 1.52 -6.19 0.94
N ILE A 66 0.24 -6.45 0.75
CA ILE A 66 -0.54 -7.37 1.57
C ILE A 66 -0.82 -8.62 0.75
N ASP A 67 -0.50 -9.78 1.32
CA ASP A 67 -0.94 -11.05 0.77
C ASP A 67 -2.47 -11.13 0.94
N ALA A 68 -3.16 -11.26 -0.17
CA ALA A 68 -4.59 -11.33 -0.20
C ALA A 68 -4.98 -12.36 -1.25
N ASP A 69 -5.75 -13.37 -0.84
CA ASP A 69 -6.32 -14.36 -1.76
C ASP A 69 -7.28 -13.64 -2.73
N ASP A 70 -6.77 -13.23 -3.89
CA ASP A 70 -7.54 -12.65 -4.98
C ASP A 70 -7.12 -13.22 -6.32
N ASP A 71 -7.97 -14.11 -6.83
CA ASP A 71 -7.82 -14.70 -8.16
C ASP A 71 -8.16 -13.71 -9.30
N SER A 72 -8.70 -12.52 -9.00
CA SER A 72 -8.91 -11.49 -10.03
C SER A 72 -7.57 -11.04 -10.61
N LEU A 73 -7.43 -11.21 -11.92
CA LEU A 73 -6.21 -10.83 -12.64
C LEU A 73 -6.19 -9.35 -13.03
N GLU A 74 -7.35 -8.69 -13.08
CA GLU A 74 -7.48 -7.35 -13.66
C GLU A 74 -7.67 -6.27 -12.59
N TYR A 75 -6.96 -5.14 -12.76
CA TYR A 75 -7.17 -3.94 -11.95
C TYR A 75 -8.43 -3.19 -12.41
N PRO A 76 -9.27 -2.69 -11.49
CA PRO A 76 -10.53 -2.07 -11.86
C PRO A 76 -10.34 -0.67 -12.46
N TYR A 77 -11.02 -0.42 -13.57
CA TYR A 77 -11.18 0.90 -14.18
C TYR A 77 -12.30 1.67 -13.46
N LYS A 78 -11.98 2.31 -12.33
CA LYS A 78 -12.92 3.14 -11.55
C LYS A 78 -12.27 4.44 -11.14
N SER A 79 -13.07 5.49 -10.97
CA SER A 79 -12.59 6.80 -10.50
C SER A 79 -12.21 6.84 -9.01
N SER A 80 -12.48 5.79 -8.23
CA SER A 80 -12.17 5.73 -6.80
C SER A 80 -12.08 4.29 -6.30
N TYR A 81 -11.26 4.09 -5.26
CA TYR A 81 -11.16 2.83 -4.53
C TYR A 81 -12.38 2.52 -3.64
N MET A 82 -13.34 3.45 -3.48
CA MET A 82 -14.50 3.22 -2.62
C MET A 82 -15.30 1.98 -3.07
N GLY A 83 -15.51 1.05 -2.13
CA GLY A 83 -16.16 -0.24 -2.41
C GLY A 83 -15.25 -1.28 -3.08
N LEU A 84 -13.97 -0.97 -3.29
CA LEU A 84 -12.92 -1.92 -3.71
C LEU A 84 -11.95 -2.26 -2.58
N GLN A 85 -12.03 -1.54 -1.47
CA GLN A 85 -11.23 -1.82 -0.28
C GLN A 85 -11.55 -3.22 0.28
N ARG A 86 -10.50 -3.94 0.69
CA ARG A 86 -10.63 -5.18 1.44
C ARG A 86 -10.52 -4.91 2.92
N CYS A 87 -11.40 -5.56 3.67
CA CYS A 87 -11.58 -5.43 5.10
C CYS A 87 -11.29 -6.81 5.71
N THR A 88 -10.15 -6.97 6.38
CA THR A 88 -9.76 -8.27 6.96
C THR A 88 -9.41 -8.14 8.44
N SER A 89 -9.53 -9.25 9.18
CA SER A 89 -9.02 -9.34 10.55
C SER A 89 -7.51 -9.58 10.60
N GLU A 90 -6.93 -10.05 9.49
CA GLU A 90 -5.52 -10.43 9.39
C GLU A 90 -4.94 -9.97 8.04
N GLN A 91 -3.69 -9.53 8.06
CA GLN A 91 -2.96 -9.11 6.86
C GLN A 91 -1.51 -9.60 6.96
N LEU A 92 -1.12 -10.54 6.10
CA LEU A 92 0.28 -10.93 5.92
C LEU A 92 0.98 -9.88 5.07
N VAL A 93 2.09 -9.34 5.57
CA VAL A 93 2.88 -8.32 4.86
C VAL A 93 3.98 -8.99 4.06
N ILE A 94 3.94 -8.84 2.74
CA ILE A 94 4.93 -9.40 1.81
C ILE A 94 6.12 -8.47 1.62
N ASN A 95 5.87 -7.17 1.54
CA ASN A 95 6.91 -6.17 1.35
C ASN A 95 6.49 -4.82 1.93
N ILE A 96 7.45 -3.95 2.23
CA ILE A 96 7.20 -2.55 2.62
C ILE A 96 8.16 -1.67 1.82
N MET A 97 7.59 -0.72 1.08
CA MET A 97 8.31 0.17 0.16
C MET A 97 8.07 1.63 0.51
N ASP A 98 8.98 2.51 0.10
CA ASP A 98 8.84 3.95 0.30
C ASP A 98 8.24 4.60 -0.96
N SER A 99 7.11 5.32 -0.82
CA SER A 99 6.47 6.00 -1.96
C SER A 99 7.31 7.12 -2.58
N GLN A 100 8.37 7.57 -1.91
CA GLN A 100 9.30 8.57 -2.43
C GLN A 100 10.47 7.96 -3.23
N ASP A 101 10.54 6.65 -3.37
CA ASP A 101 11.57 5.99 -4.17
C ASP A 101 11.08 5.72 -5.60
N GLU A 102 11.89 6.04 -6.61
CA GLU A 102 11.57 5.76 -8.02
C GLU A 102 11.34 4.27 -8.28
N GLN A 103 12.04 3.39 -7.56
CA GLN A 103 11.87 1.93 -7.67
C GLN A 103 10.48 1.47 -7.22
N THR A 104 9.87 2.16 -6.24
CA THR A 104 8.50 1.89 -5.80
C THR A 104 7.50 2.28 -6.87
N ILE A 105 7.71 3.42 -7.52
CA ILE A 105 6.89 3.85 -8.67
C ILE A 105 7.03 2.82 -9.80
N ASP A 106 8.25 2.42 -10.14
CA ASP A 106 8.51 1.41 -11.18
C ASP A 106 7.77 0.10 -10.87
N TYR A 107 7.88 -0.40 -9.64
CA TYR A 107 7.17 -1.58 -9.19
C TYR A 107 5.66 -1.46 -9.40
N ILE A 108 5.05 -0.36 -8.95
CA ILE A 108 3.60 -0.16 -9.07
C ILE A 108 3.14 -0.14 -10.53
N PHE A 109 3.81 0.63 -11.40
CA PHE A 109 3.44 0.69 -12.81
C PHE A 109 3.64 -0.66 -13.51
N ASN A 110 4.71 -1.39 -13.21
CA ASN A 110 4.97 -2.70 -13.79
C ASN A 110 3.93 -3.75 -13.35
N GLU A 111 3.58 -3.78 -12.06
CA GLU A 111 2.60 -4.73 -11.53
C GLU A 111 1.17 -4.41 -11.96
N VAL A 112 0.83 -3.12 -12.14
CA VAL A 112 -0.46 -2.72 -12.68
C VAL A 112 -0.54 -2.96 -14.19
N GLY A 113 0.58 -2.83 -14.90
CA GLY A 113 0.74 -3.14 -16.32
C GLY A 113 0.10 -2.12 -17.28
N ASN A 114 -0.93 -1.38 -16.83
CA ASN A 114 -1.53 -0.28 -17.55
C ASN A 114 -1.39 1.03 -16.75
N ALA A 115 -0.60 1.97 -17.27
CA ALA A 115 -0.34 3.26 -16.64
C ALA A 115 -1.60 4.11 -16.43
N ASP A 116 -2.59 4.03 -17.31
CA ASP A 116 -3.84 4.79 -17.20
C ASP A 116 -4.69 4.36 -16.00
N LEU A 117 -4.44 3.16 -15.46
CA LEU A 117 -5.11 2.65 -14.27
C LEU A 117 -4.48 3.15 -12.97
N VAL A 118 -3.25 3.68 -13.01
CA VAL A 118 -2.55 4.12 -11.80
C VAL A 118 -3.04 5.51 -11.42
N HIS A 119 -3.71 5.59 -10.28
CA HIS A 119 -4.25 6.83 -9.75
C HIS A 119 -3.16 7.71 -9.17
N ASP A 120 -3.45 9.01 -9.09
CA ASP A 120 -2.50 10.05 -8.71
C ASP A 120 -2.97 10.92 -7.53
N GLY A 121 -3.99 10.51 -6.78
CA GLY A 121 -4.78 11.38 -5.91
C GLY A 121 -3.96 12.21 -4.89
N TYR A 122 -2.93 11.64 -4.29
CA TYR A 122 -2.02 12.36 -3.38
C TYR A 122 -0.58 12.46 -3.90
N VAL A 123 -0.33 12.23 -5.19
CA VAL A 123 1.01 12.40 -5.79
C VAL A 123 1.54 13.81 -5.56
N HIS A 124 0.68 14.82 -5.58
CA HIS A 124 1.02 16.22 -5.29
C HIS A 124 1.65 16.47 -3.90
N THR A 125 1.60 15.49 -2.99
CA THR A 125 2.22 15.57 -1.66
C THR A 125 3.65 15.01 -1.62
N LEU A 126 4.10 14.36 -2.69
CA LEU A 126 5.45 13.81 -2.81
C LEU A 126 6.45 14.91 -3.20
N PRO A 127 7.77 14.68 -3.05
CA PRO A 127 8.79 15.61 -3.54
C PRO A 127 8.67 15.87 -5.06
N ASP A 128 8.96 17.09 -5.51
CA ASP A 128 8.79 17.51 -6.91
C ASP A 128 9.49 16.60 -7.94
N ASN A 129 10.67 16.08 -7.61
CA ASN A 129 11.41 15.16 -8.49
C ASN A 129 10.64 13.83 -8.66
N ILE A 130 10.00 13.35 -7.59
CA ILE A 130 9.21 12.12 -7.58
C ILE A 130 7.89 12.32 -8.31
N GLN A 131 7.26 13.48 -8.14
CA GLN A 131 6.07 13.85 -8.92
C GLN A 131 6.36 13.84 -10.42
N LYS A 132 7.46 14.48 -10.84
CA LYS A 132 7.91 14.49 -12.24
C LYS A 132 8.18 13.07 -12.75
N TYR A 133 8.81 12.24 -11.94
CA TYR A 133 9.08 10.85 -12.30
C TYR A 133 7.78 10.06 -12.51
N PHE A 134 6.81 10.20 -11.59
CA PHE A 134 5.50 9.57 -11.69
C PHE A 134 4.78 9.96 -12.99
N ARG A 135 4.71 11.27 -13.31
CA ARG A 135 4.07 11.75 -14.55
C ARG A 135 4.75 11.22 -15.80
N LYS A 136 6.08 11.18 -15.80
CA LYS A 136 6.84 10.55 -16.89
C LYS A 136 6.46 9.08 -17.08
N LYS A 137 6.18 8.32 -16.02
CA LYS A 137 5.73 6.93 -16.15
C LYS A 137 4.32 6.83 -16.72
N GLN A 138 3.45 7.75 -16.35
CA GLN A 138 2.08 7.79 -16.84
C GLN A 138 2.00 8.13 -18.34
N GLU A 139 2.89 8.97 -18.85
CA GLU A 139 2.91 9.42 -20.25
C GLU A 139 3.64 8.44 -21.23
N ASN A 140 4.46 7.51 -20.72
CA ASN A 140 5.35 6.67 -21.55
C ASN A 140 4.86 5.23 -21.76
N CYS A 141 3.59 4.93 -21.46
CA CYS A 141 2.99 3.61 -21.65
C CYS A 141 1.91 3.63 -22.72
#